data_AF-A0A7W8SW08-F1
#
_entry.id   AF-A0A7W8SW08-F1
#
_cell.length_a   1.000
_cell.length_b   1.000
_cell.length_c   1.000
_cell.angle_alpha   90.00
_cell.angle_beta   90.00
_cell.angle_gamma   90.00
#
_symmetry.space_group_name_H-M   'P 1'
#
loop_
_entity.id
_entity.type
_entity.pdbx_description
1 polymer ?
#
loop_
_entity_poly.entity_id
_entity_poly.type
_entity_poly.pdbx_seq_one_letter_code
_entity_poly.pdbx_strand_id
1 'polypeptide(L)'
;MTRATKAAPITNTSFSSVQEAQHRLTQLGQGLDAVRAAAAEYARLREAFERLPTIEAEMAAIRAAMPEIERNDFERQVDAYEIDAITPIDEGKYANALRKYTVHGTYEGRPFEQPLANQSRVLLAAVARRPELIPADILARADEPMGALLRNVRDVNRGYRD
;
A
#
# COMPACT_ATOMS: atom_id res chain seq x y z
N MET A 1 47.68 97.71 -10.70
CA MET A 1 46.48 96.86 -10.60
C MET A 1 46.76 95.55 -11.32
N THR A 2 47.12 94.49 -10.60
CA THR A 2 47.41 93.16 -11.17
C THR A 2 46.44 92.17 -10.55
N ARG A 3 45.43 91.74 -11.32
CA ARG A 3 44.48 90.70 -10.92
C ARG A 3 45.15 89.34 -11.06
N ALA A 4 45.33 88.62 -9.95
CA ALA A 4 45.67 87.21 -9.95
C ALA A 4 44.42 86.38 -10.23
N THR A 5 44.42 85.63 -11.34
CA THR A 5 43.37 84.66 -11.66
C THR A 5 43.63 83.39 -10.84
N LYS A 6 42.79 83.15 -9.83
CA LYS A 6 42.80 81.93 -9.02
C LYS A 6 42.24 80.78 -9.87
N ALA A 7 43.08 79.85 -10.29
CA ALA A 7 42.64 78.61 -10.92
C ALA A 7 41.87 77.77 -9.89
N ALA A 8 40.60 77.47 -10.18
CA ALA A 8 39.83 76.51 -9.41
C ALA A 8 40.36 75.09 -9.68
N PRO A 9 40.45 74.21 -8.66
CA PRO A 9 40.84 72.83 -8.88
C PRO A 9 39.77 72.13 -9.71
N ILE A 10 40.18 71.50 -10.81
CA ILE A 10 39.33 70.60 -11.59
C ILE A 10 39.03 69.41 -10.68
N THR A 11 37.84 69.38 -10.08
CA THR A 11 37.34 68.22 -9.36
C THR A 11 37.12 67.09 -10.36
N ASN A 12 38.04 66.14 -10.34
CA ASN A 12 38.06 64.97 -11.20
C ASN A 12 36.88 64.05 -10.85
N THR A 13 35.73 64.29 -11.47
CA THR A 13 34.46 63.55 -11.30
C THR A 13 34.46 62.19 -12.04
N SER A 14 35.57 61.81 -12.68
CA SER A 14 35.66 60.67 -13.58
C SER A 14 35.88 59.30 -12.91
N PHE A 15 36.31 59.25 -11.65
CA PHE A 15 36.57 57.99 -10.93
C PHE A 15 35.29 57.33 -10.36
N SER A 16 34.26 58.14 -10.06
CA SER A 16 33.01 57.67 -9.44
C SER A 16 32.09 56.92 -10.41
N SER A 17 32.10 57.27 -11.70
CA SER A 17 31.19 56.68 -12.70
C SER A 17 31.62 55.29 -13.18
N VAL A 18 32.94 55.03 -13.24
CA VAL A 18 33.48 53.72 -13.63
C VAL A 18 33.28 52.69 -12.53
N GLN A 19 33.49 53.06 -11.26
CA GLN A 19 33.24 52.17 -10.11
C GLN A 19 31.75 51.84 -9.97
N GLU A 20 30.87 52.82 -10.18
CA GLU A 20 29.42 52.58 -10.16
C GLU A 20 28.98 51.68 -11.32
N ALA A 21 29.55 51.87 -12.51
CA ALA A 21 29.30 50.98 -13.65
C ALA A 21 29.80 49.54 -13.38
N GLN A 22 30.99 49.38 -12.79
CA GLN A 22 31.52 48.07 -12.39
C GLN A 22 30.64 47.39 -11.34
N HIS A 23 30.15 48.14 -10.34
CA HIS A 23 29.25 47.61 -9.33
C HIS A 23 27.92 47.13 -9.93
N ARG A 24 27.32 47.93 -10.84
CA ARG A 24 26.10 47.56 -11.55
C ARG A 24 26.30 46.33 -12.45
N LEU A 25 27.45 46.21 -13.11
CA LEU A 25 27.79 45.04 -13.92
C LEU A 25 27.92 43.77 -13.06
N THR A 26 28.55 43.87 -11.89
CA THR A 26 28.64 42.74 -10.94
C THR A 26 27.26 42.32 -10.44
N GLN A 27 26.39 43.27 -10.08
CA GLN A 27 25.02 42.98 -9.66
C GLN A 27 24.19 42.34 -10.79
N LEU A 28 24.34 42.82 -12.02
CA LEU A 28 23.70 42.22 -13.20
C LEU A 28 24.21 40.80 -13.48
N GLY A 29 25.52 40.56 -13.30
CA GLY A 29 26.11 39.23 -13.40
C GLY A 29 25.53 38.25 -12.38
N GLN A 30 25.46 38.66 -11.11
CA GLN A 30 24.83 37.88 -10.05
C GLN A 30 23.34 37.62 -10.31
N GLY A 31 22.61 38.61 -10.83
CA GLY A 31 21.22 38.47 -11.23
C GLY A 31 21.04 37.47 -12.39
N LEU A 32 21.92 37.50 -13.40
CA LEU A 32 21.90 36.55 -14.50
C LEU A 32 22.18 35.12 -14.04
N ASP A 33 23.12 34.92 -13.13
CA ASP A 33 23.42 33.59 -12.60
C ASP A 33 22.25 33.04 -11.76
N ALA A 34 21.58 33.88 -10.97
CA ALA A 34 20.36 33.51 -10.25
C ALA A 34 19.22 33.13 -11.21
N VAL A 35 19.02 33.88 -12.29
CA VAL A 35 18.01 33.57 -13.33
C VAL A 35 18.34 32.25 -14.04
N ARG A 36 19.61 31.99 -14.35
CA ARG A 36 20.04 30.72 -14.96
C ARG A 36 19.76 29.53 -14.04
N ALA A 37 20.05 29.66 -12.74
CA ALA A 37 19.75 28.62 -11.76
C ALA A 37 18.24 28.36 -11.66
N ALA A 38 17.42 29.42 -11.61
CA ALA A 38 15.96 29.30 -11.58
C ALA A 38 15.39 28.65 -12.86
N ALA A 39 15.95 28.95 -14.03
CA ALA A 39 15.54 28.34 -15.29
C ALA A 39 15.86 26.83 -15.35
N ALA A 40 17.02 26.42 -14.82
CA ALA A 40 17.39 25.01 -14.72
C ALA A 40 16.46 24.25 -13.76
N GLU A 41 16.11 24.85 -12.62
CA GLU A 41 15.17 24.26 -11.67
C GLU A 41 13.74 24.17 -12.23
N TYR A 42 13.29 25.21 -12.95
CA TYR A 42 12.02 25.18 -13.65
C TYR A 42 11.96 24.06 -14.71
N ALA A 43 13.04 23.84 -15.46
CA ALA A 43 13.12 22.75 -16.43
C ALA A 43 12.97 21.37 -15.76
N ARG A 44 13.62 21.16 -14.61
CA ARG A 44 13.47 19.92 -13.81
C ARG A 44 12.07 19.73 -13.27
N LEU A 45 11.48 20.79 -12.71
CA LEU A 45 10.10 20.74 -12.19
C LEU A 45 9.09 20.49 -13.30
N ARG A 46 9.30 21.07 -14.47
CA ARG A 46 8.47 20.84 -15.65
C ARG A 46 8.56 19.39 -16.11
N GLU A 47 9.76 18.81 -16.20
CA GLU A 47 9.93 17.39 -16.54
C GLU A 47 9.24 16.48 -15.52
N ALA A 48 9.39 16.77 -14.22
CA ALA A 48 8.71 16.04 -13.16
C ALA A 48 7.18 16.14 -13.29
N PHE A 49 6.65 17.33 -13.59
CA PHE A 49 5.22 17.56 -13.81
C PHE A 49 4.69 16.85 -15.05
N GLU A 50 5.44 16.85 -16.15
CA GLU A 50 5.09 16.13 -17.38
C GLU A 50 5.04 14.61 -17.17
N ARG A 51 5.77 14.08 -16.18
CA ARG A 51 5.74 12.65 -15.80
C ARG A 51 4.62 12.27 -14.82
N LEU A 52 4.02 13.23 -14.10
CA LEU A 52 2.97 12.95 -13.12
C LEU A 52 1.76 12.20 -13.72
N PRO A 53 1.21 12.57 -14.89
CA PRO A 53 0.06 11.85 -15.45
C PRO A 53 0.35 10.38 -15.74
N THR A 54 1.57 10.07 -16.18
CA THR A 54 1.99 8.68 -16.44
C THR A 54 2.06 7.89 -15.14
N ILE A 55 2.63 8.47 -14.08
CA ILE A 55 2.70 7.84 -12.75
C ILE A 55 1.29 7.64 -12.18
N GLU A 56 0.40 8.62 -12.32
CA GLU A 56 -0.99 8.50 -11.88
C GLU A 56 -1.74 7.39 -12.64
N ALA A 57 -1.52 7.27 -13.95
CA ALA A 57 -2.08 6.20 -14.77
C ALA A 57 -1.56 4.83 -14.36
N GLU A 58 -0.26 4.68 -14.12
CA GLU A 58 0.35 3.44 -13.61
C GLU A 58 -0.21 3.06 -12.24
N MET A 59 -0.33 4.02 -11.32
CA MET A 59 -0.95 3.78 -10.01
C MET A 59 -2.43 3.41 -10.11
N ALA A 60 -3.17 3.96 -11.07
CA ALA A 60 -4.55 3.58 -11.32
C ALA A 60 -4.64 2.15 -11.87
N ALA A 61 -3.75 1.78 -12.80
CA ALA A 61 -3.67 0.42 -13.34
C ALA A 61 -3.34 -0.61 -12.26
N ILE A 62 -2.35 -0.32 -11.39
CA ILE A 62 -2.01 -1.19 -10.25
C ILE A 62 -3.22 -1.35 -9.33
N ARG A 63 -3.89 -0.25 -8.96
CA ARG A 63 -5.09 -0.30 -8.12
C ARG A 63 -6.22 -1.10 -8.74
N ALA A 64 -6.39 -1.03 -10.06
CA ALA A 64 -7.38 -1.83 -10.78
C ALA A 64 -7.04 -3.34 -10.79
N ALA A 65 -5.75 -3.69 -10.81
CA ALA A 65 -5.28 -5.08 -10.81
C ALA A 65 -5.24 -5.72 -9.41
N MET A 66 -5.14 -4.92 -8.32
CA MET A 66 -5.05 -5.42 -6.95
C MET A 66 -6.12 -6.47 -6.57
N PRO A 67 -7.42 -6.27 -6.86
CA PRO A 67 -8.45 -7.25 -6.50
C PRO A 67 -8.26 -8.60 -7.18
N GLU A 68 -7.76 -8.60 -8.42
CA GLU A 68 -7.48 -9.83 -9.15
C GLU A 68 -6.27 -10.55 -8.56
N ILE A 69 -5.21 -9.81 -8.21
CA ILE A 69 -4.03 -10.35 -7.53
C ILE A 69 -4.43 -10.97 -6.18
N GLU A 70 -5.21 -10.25 -5.37
CA GLU A 70 -5.70 -10.73 -4.08
C GLU A 70 -6.58 -11.97 -4.23
N ARG A 71 -7.45 -12.01 -5.24
CA ARG A 71 -8.26 -13.18 -5.55
C ARG A 71 -7.38 -14.37 -5.95
N ASN A 72 -6.42 -14.16 -6.83
CA ASN A 72 -5.52 -15.22 -7.29
C ASN A 72 -4.65 -15.76 -6.15
N ASP A 73 -4.19 -14.89 -5.25
CA ASP A 73 -3.46 -15.30 -4.05
C ASP A 73 -4.35 -16.10 -3.09
N PHE A 74 -5.59 -15.66 -2.89
CA PHE A 74 -6.56 -16.41 -2.09
C PHE A 74 -6.83 -17.80 -2.67
N GLU A 75 -7.14 -17.92 -3.97
CA GLU A 75 -7.39 -19.21 -4.62
C GLU A 75 -6.16 -20.12 -4.53
N ARG A 76 -4.95 -19.58 -4.72
CA ARG A 76 -3.69 -20.35 -4.54
C ARG A 76 -3.53 -20.86 -3.11
N GLN A 77 -3.86 -20.06 -2.10
CA GLN A 77 -3.81 -20.50 -0.71
C GLN A 77 -4.86 -21.57 -0.40
N VAL A 78 -6.04 -21.50 -1.04
CA VAL A 78 -7.07 -22.55 -0.91
C VAL A 78 -6.60 -23.84 -1.58
N ASP A 79 -5.98 -23.76 -2.76
CA ASP A 79 -5.44 -24.91 -3.50
C ASP A 79 -4.29 -25.61 -2.74
N ALA A 80 -3.61 -24.91 -1.84
CA ALA A 80 -2.56 -25.49 -0.99
C ALA A 80 -3.10 -26.44 0.10
N TYR A 81 -4.41 -26.43 0.34
CA TYR A 81 -5.07 -27.34 1.28
C TYR A 81 -5.67 -28.56 0.58
N GLU A 82 -5.33 -29.74 1.09
CA GLU A 82 -5.98 -31.00 0.74
C GLU A 82 -6.77 -31.49 1.96
N ILE A 83 -8.10 -31.54 1.86
CA ILE A 83 -8.95 -31.98 2.97
C ILE A 83 -9.27 -33.46 2.82
N ASP A 84 -8.89 -34.24 3.82
CA ASP A 84 -9.02 -35.70 3.80
C ASP A 84 -10.26 -36.16 4.58
N ALA A 85 -10.51 -35.56 5.74
CA ALA A 85 -11.63 -35.96 6.59
C ALA A 85 -12.09 -34.83 7.52
N ILE A 86 -13.35 -34.92 7.95
CA ILE A 86 -13.89 -34.12 9.06
C ILE A 86 -14.49 -35.09 10.06
N THR A 87 -13.92 -35.16 11.26
CA THR A 87 -14.34 -36.12 12.28
C THR A 87 -14.95 -35.41 13.48
N PRO A 88 -15.87 -36.06 14.21
CA PRO A 88 -16.32 -35.55 15.50
C PRO A 88 -15.15 -35.37 16.48
N ILE A 89 -15.23 -34.36 17.33
CA ILE A 89 -14.31 -34.15 18.44
C ILE A 89 -14.73 -35.02 19.62
N ASP A 90 -13.78 -35.77 20.17
CA ASP A 90 -14.01 -36.55 21.38
C ASP A 90 -14.19 -35.61 22.58
N GLU A 91 -15.31 -35.75 23.30
CA GLU A 91 -15.84 -34.78 24.27
C GLU A 91 -14.87 -34.46 25.43
N GLY A 92 -13.85 -35.30 25.64
CA GLY A 92 -12.84 -35.13 26.68
C GLY A 92 -11.82 -33.99 26.45
N LYS A 93 -11.67 -33.48 25.21
CA LYS A 93 -10.62 -32.48 24.88
C LYS A 93 -11.15 -31.05 24.72
N TYR A 94 -12.46 -30.88 24.50
CA TYR A 94 -13.09 -29.57 24.29
C TYR A 94 -14.51 -29.56 24.89
N ALA A 95 -14.64 -29.09 26.14
CA ALA A 95 -15.89 -29.11 26.91
C ALA A 95 -17.04 -28.25 26.35
N ASN A 96 -16.82 -27.49 25.27
CA ASN A 96 -17.87 -26.68 24.66
C ASN A 96 -18.51 -27.45 23.51
N ALA A 97 -19.80 -27.76 23.64
CA ALA A 97 -20.65 -28.42 22.64
C ALA A 97 -20.66 -27.77 21.24
N LEU A 98 -19.97 -26.66 21.03
CA LEU A 98 -19.85 -25.93 19.78
C LEU A 98 -18.63 -26.37 18.95
N ARG A 99 -17.57 -26.92 19.56
CA ARG A 99 -16.40 -27.49 18.85
C ARG A 99 -16.65 -28.97 18.54
N LYS A 100 -17.63 -29.26 17.70
CA LYS A 100 -18.04 -30.66 17.44
C LYS A 100 -17.18 -31.39 16.42
N TYR A 101 -16.41 -30.69 15.59
CA TYR A 101 -15.71 -31.29 14.46
C TYR A 101 -14.28 -30.79 14.32
N THR A 102 -13.39 -31.71 13.95
CA THR A 102 -12.00 -31.47 13.57
C THR A 102 -11.83 -31.74 12.08
N VAL A 103 -11.10 -30.86 11.41
CA VAL A 103 -10.67 -31.02 10.02
C VAL A 103 -9.28 -31.64 10.02
N HIS A 104 -9.13 -32.67 9.18
CA HIS A 104 -7.88 -33.36 8.92
C HIS A 104 -7.51 -33.18 7.45
N GLY A 105 -6.23 -33.00 7.18
CA GLY A 105 -5.75 -32.85 5.82
C GLY A 105 -4.26 -32.53 5.75
N THR A 106 -3.84 -32.02 4.60
CA THR A 106 -2.51 -31.47 4.40
C THR A 106 -2.57 -30.00 3.99
N TYR A 107 -1.55 -29.24 4.40
CA TYR A 107 -1.29 -27.89 3.95
C TYR A 107 0.14 -27.83 3.44
N GLU A 108 0.33 -27.52 2.16
CA GLU A 108 1.65 -27.57 1.50
C GLU A 108 2.38 -28.91 1.74
N GLY A 109 1.62 -30.03 1.70
CA GLY A 109 2.12 -31.38 1.92
C GLY A 109 2.42 -31.74 3.38
N ARG A 110 2.15 -30.85 4.34
CA ARG A 110 2.32 -31.13 5.77
C ARG A 110 0.98 -31.50 6.40
N PRO A 111 0.89 -32.61 7.16
CA PRO A 111 -0.35 -32.99 7.81
C PRO A 111 -0.75 -31.94 8.86
N PHE A 112 -2.04 -31.66 8.95
CA PHE A 112 -2.61 -30.81 9.99
C PHE A 112 -3.90 -31.42 10.55
N GLU A 113 -4.18 -31.08 11.79
CA GLU A 113 -5.42 -31.41 12.49
C GLU A 113 -5.87 -30.14 13.23
N GLN A 114 -7.05 -29.61 12.90
CA GLN A 114 -7.56 -28.42 13.59
C GLN A 114 -9.09 -28.39 13.76
N PRO A 115 -9.62 -27.77 14.83
CA PRO A 115 -11.06 -27.67 15.05
C PRO A 115 -11.76 -26.83 13.98
N LEU A 116 -12.78 -27.36 13.30
CA LEU A 116 -13.52 -26.68 12.22
C LEU A 116 -14.05 -25.29 12.61
N ALA A 117 -14.40 -25.13 13.89
CA ALA A 117 -14.98 -23.92 14.45
C ALA A 117 -14.05 -22.70 14.53
N ASN A 118 -12.74 -22.88 14.47
CA ASN A 118 -11.75 -21.81 14.69
C ASN A 118 -10.89 -21.52 13.45
N GLN A 119 -11.42 -21.83 12.26
CA GLN A 119 -10.61 -21.83 11.05
C GLN A 119 -10.58 -20.49 10.30
N SER A 120 -9.47 -20.28 9.59
CA SER A 120 -9.32 -19.15 8.68
C SER A 120 -10.32 -19.24 7.53
N ARG A 121 -10.64 -18.10 6.90
CA ARG A 121 -11.51 -18.08 5.70
C ARG A 121 -10.98 -18.95 4.56
N VAL A 122 -9.66 -19.10 4.45
CA VAL A 122 -8.99 -19.94 3.45
C VAL A 122 -9.31 -21.41 3.68
N LEU A 123 -9.12 -21.91 4.91
CA LEU A 123 -9.42 -23.31 5.21
C LEU A 123 -10.93 -23.60 5.14
N LEU A 124 -11.79 -22.66 5.53
CA LEU A 124 -13.24 -22.82 5.32
C LEU A 124 -13.59 -22.90 3.82
N ALA A 125 -12.89 -22.15 2.97
CA ALA A 125 -13.07 -22.26 1.52
C ALA A 125 -12.58 -23.59 0.95
N ALA A 126 -11.45 -24.10 1.44
CA ALA A 126 -10.96 -25.43 1.08
C ALA A 126 -11.96 -26.52 1.47
N VAL A 127 -12.50 -26.44 2.69
CA VAL A 127 -13.53 -27.37 3.18
C VAL A 127 -14.82 -27.25 2.36
N ALA A 128 -15.25 -26.04 2.02
CA ALA A 128 -16.46 -25.81 1.23
C ALA A 128 -16.40 -26.43 -0.19
N ARG A 129 -15.19 -26.65 -0.74
CA ARG A 129 -14.98 -27.35 -2.01
C ARG A 129 -15.12 -28.88 -1.89
N ARG A 130 -15.19 -29.41 -0.67
CA ARG A 130 -15.41 -30.84 -0.36
C ARG A 130 -16.71 -31.01 0.44
N PRO A 131 -17.88 -30.57 -0.10
CA PRO A 131 -19.13 -30.56 0.63
C PRO A 131 -19.57 -31.94 1.12
N GLU A 132 -19.14 -33.02 0.45
CA GLU A 132 -19.40 -34.40 0.84
C GLU A 132 -18.72 -34.81 2.16
N LEU A 133 -17.67 -34.10 2.57
CA LEU A 133 -17.01 -34.31 3.85
C LEU A 133 -17.68 -33.52 4.99
N ILE A 134 -18.53 -32.55 4.66
CA ILE A 134 -19.13 -31.67 5.66
C ILE A 134 -20.27 -32.42 6.36
N PRO A 135 -20.30 -32.43 7.71
CA PRO A 135 -21.40 -33.01 8.47
C PRO A 135 -22.77 -32.47 8.06
N ALA A 136 -23.76 -33.35 7.91
CA ALA A 136 -25.10 -33.01 7.44
C ALA A 136 -25.83 -32.01 8.36
N ASP A 137 -25.58 -32.05 9.66
CA ASP A 137 -26.13 -31.11 10.65
C ASP A 137 -25.55 -29.69 10.49
N ILE A 138 -24.32 -29.56 9.98
CA ILE A 138 -23.76 -28.27 9.59
C ILE A 138 -24.41 -27.81 8.28
N LEU A 139 -24.44 -28.67 7.25
CA LEU A 139 -25.02 -28.34 5.95
C LEU A 139 -26.49 -27.90 6.05
N ALA A 140 -27.27 -28.51 6.94
CA ALA A 140 -28.68 -28.14 7.15
C ALA A 140 -28.90 -26.68 7.62
N ARG A 141 -27.84 -25.96 8.02
CA ARG A 141 -27.93 -24.58 8.53
C ARG A 141 -28.02 -23.52 7.44
N ALA A 142 -27.68 -23.83 6.19
CA ALA A 142 -27.74 -22.88 5.07
C ALA A 142 -27.81 -23.61 3.72
N ASP A 143 -28.24 -22.91 2.68
CA ASP A 143 -28.37 -23.50 1.34
C ASP A 143 -27.02 -23.78 0.67
N GLU A 144 -25.96 -23.07 1.07
CA GLU A 144 -24.61 -23.20 0.52
C GLU A 144 -23.59 -23.68 1.57
N PRO A 145 -22.65 -24.57 1.22
CA PRO A 145 -21.63 -25.10 2.13
C PRO A 145 -20.85 -24.00 2.88
N MET A 146 -20.40 -22.97 2.17
CA MET A 146 -19.68 -21.84 2.78
C MET A 146 -20.56 -21.09 3.80
N GLY A 147 -21.83 -20.86 3.47
CA GLY A 147 -22.78 -20.22 4.37
C GLY A 147 -23.01 -21.02 5.65
N ALA A 148 -23.13 -22.34 5.52
CA ALA A 148 -23.29 -23.27 6.64
C ALA A 148 -22.07 -23.27 7.57
N LEU A 149 -20.86 -23.32 7.00
CA LEU A 149 -19.60 -23.26 7.73
C LEU A 149 -19.40 -21.94 8.48
N LEU A 150 -19.65 -20.80 7.83
CA LEU A 150 -19.56 -19.48 8.46
C LEU A 150 -20.56 -19.30 9.59
N ARG A 151 -21.79 -19.81 9.44
CA ARG A 151 -22.79 -19.85 10.51
C ARG A 151 -22.31 -20.69 11.68
N ASN A 152 -21.78 -21.89 11.42
CA ASN A 152 -21.23 -22.74 12.46
C ASN A 152 -20.11 -22.03 13.24
N VAL A 153 -19.13 -21.45 12.55
CA VAL A 153 -18.03 -20.66 13.18
C VAL A 153 -18.58 -19.49 14.00
N ARG A 154 -19.58 -18.77 13.47
CA ARG A 154 -20.24 -17.67 14.19
C ARG A 154 -20.93 -18.14 15.47
N ASP A 155 -21.65 -19.26 15.42
CA ASP A 155 -22.36 -19.83 16.57
C ASP A 155 -21.35 -20.23 17.66
N VAL A 156 -20.22 -20.82 17.29
CA VAL A 156 -19.15 -21.16 18.24
C VAL A 156 -18.56 -19.90 18.86
N ASN A 157 -18.23 -18.90 18.04
CA ASN A 157 -17.66 -17.64 18.53
C ASN A 157 -18.62 -16.85 19.43
N ARG A 158 -19.93 -16.95 19.19
CA ARG A 158 -20.94 -16.37 20.09
C ARG A 158 -20.92 -17.06 21.45
N GLY A 159 -20.87 -18.39 21.49
CA GLY A 159 -20.77 -19.14 22.74
C GLY A 159 -19.44 -18.98 23.51
N TYR A 160 -18.44 -18.29 22.95
CA TYR A 160 -17.25 -17.83 23.70
C TYR A 160 -17.44 -16.49 24.40
N ARG A 161 -18.43 -15.71 23.96
CA ARG A 161 -18.67 -14.34 24.43
C ARG A 161 -19.73 -14.28 25.52
N ASP A 162 -20.68 -15.21 25.49
CA ASP A 162 -21.66 -15.48 26.54
C ASP A 162 -21.01 -16.33 27.66
#